data_AF-A0A1Q7WDP5-F1
#
_entry.id   AF-A0A1Q7WDP5-F1
#
_cell.length_a   1.000
_cell.length_b   1.000
_cell.length_c   1.000
_cell.angle_alpha   90.00
_cell.angle_beta   90.00
_cell.angle_gamma   90.00
#
_symmetry.space_group_name_H-M   'P 1'
#
loop_
_entity.id
_entity.type
_entity.pdbx_description
1 polymer ?
#
loop_
_entity_poly.entity_id
_entity_poly.type
_entity_poly.pdbx_seq_one_letter_code
_entity_poly.pdbx_strand_id
1 'polypeptide(L)'
;MTTPSGTRDERQAPESRPVAGTTEPEAADGPSDSAEAAAPVRRGRTRWVGVLRRIAPDLTVVGIYTALAMYLTSGLWTDPKHRVLAFLGGADPILAQWWLAHAARIVTHLENPFFTTDMNHPLGVDLAANASFLGVGIPLAPLTLVFGAEVTSCLVIIGNFVLTGLAWYWLFSRPLHLNRAAAMLGGLFCTFAPVLVLVADAGEQHVTAGFLVPFIVWRFVRVGTGGRPVRDGVLLGLLIVWQAFIGEEILLLTAIALGAFAVAYTVQRPRQVRAMLPALIRGYPIAIVVAAALLAVPLWYQFFGPQHYDGTPIDPQGFHETVLDYAGFPAPTPFWSAAAVGRLAVAAPMLGLPLVLVLLAFSWPLRRNVFFTTTLAVLVVMLLLSLGTDVTLRHRSLGIPGPWLRSRSSATARSGGGGRASASFRRPRSSRRCSRCSPSSTHRWPRSRGPRPHGS
;
A
#
# COMPACT_ATOMS: atom_id res chain seq x y z
N MET A 1 26.80 63.71 -23.51
CA MET A 1 27.81 64.71 -23.94
C MET A 1 29.12 63.96 -23.97
N THR A 2 29.72 63.52 -25.08
CA THR A 2 29.93 64.10 -26.42
C THR A 2 29.89 62.99 -27.49
N THR A 3 29.52 63.35 -28.72
CA THR A 3 29.37 62.50 -29.94
C THR A 3 30.66 62.51 -30.80
N PRO A 4 30.71 61.93 -32.03
CA PRO A 4 30.96 60.51 -32.34
C PRO A 4 32.01 60.32 -33.48
N SER A 5 32.27 59.08 -33.92
CA SER A 5 32.97 58.80 -35.18
C SER A 5 32.28 57.69 -36.00
N GLY A 6 32.32 57.82 -37.33
CA GLY A 6 32.29 56.67 -38.25
C GLY A 6 31.05 56.48 -39.14
N THR A 7 30.99 57.23 -40.24
CA THR A 7 30.30 56.96 -41.52
C THR A 7 30.81 55.65 -42.16
N ARG A 8 30.20 54.94 -43.12
CA ARG A 8 29.19 55.21 -44.16
C ARG A 8 28.78 53.83 -44.75
N ASP A 9 27.54 53.71 -45.20
CA ASP A 9 26.96 52.53 -45.85
C ASP A 9 26.42 53.00 -47.22
N GLU A 10 26.77 52.35 -48.33
CA GLU A 10 26.20 52.66 -49.66
C GLU A 10 25.95 51.35 -50.44
N ARG A 11 24.68 51.17 -50.79
CA ARG A 11 24.13 50.09 -51.61
C ARG A 11 24.37 50.37 -53.09
N GLN A 12 24.62 49.33 -53.89
CA GLN A 12 24.05 49.19 -55.24
C GLN A 12 24.23 47.77 -55.81
N ALA A 13 23.20 47.30 -56.51
CA ALA A 13 23.16 46.16 -57.45
C ALA A 13 22.48 46.71 -58.74
N PRO A 14 22.20 45.95 -59.82
CA PRO A 14 22.74 44.68 -60.37
C PRO A 14 23.02 44.73 -61.91
N GLU A 15 23.66 43.71 -62.49
CA GLU A 15 23.66 43.31 -63.93
C GLU A 15 24.40 41.96 -64.02
N SER A 16 24.13 40.92 -64.83
CA SER A 16 23.55 40.75 -66.16
C SER A 16 23.25 39.24 -66.42
N ARG A 17 22.37 38.95 -67.40
CA ARG A 17 21.92 37.63 -67.96
C ARG A 17 22.83 37.20 -69.15
N PRO A 18 22.60 36.14 -69.99
CA PRO A 18 21.82 34.86 -69.94
C PRO A 18 22.55 33.64 -70.65
N VAL A 19 21.78 32.63 -71.14
CA VAL A 19 22.01 31.62 -72.25
C VAL A 19 22.30 30.17 -71.76
N ALA A 20 21.72 29.05 -72.24
CA ALA A 20 20.64 28.64 -73.18
C ALA A 20 20.23 27.18 -72.80
N GLY A 21 18.98 26.73 -73.02
CA GLY A 21 18.56 25.88 -74.16
C GLY A 21 19.00 24.40 -73.97
N THR A 22 18.18 23.34 -74.01
CA THR A 22 17.17 23.00 -75.02
C THR A 22 16.44 21.68 -74.65
N THR A 23 15.19 21.58 -75.13
CA THR A 23 14.44 20.40 -75.64
C THR A 23 13.89 19.33 -74.69
N GLU A 24 12.57 19.33 -74.53
CA GLU A 24 11.73 18.11 -74.51
C GLU A 24 11.54 17.57 -75.94
N PRO A 25 11.18 16.27 -76.07
CA PRO A 25 9.84 15.99 -76.61
C PRO A 25 9.08 14.84 -75.91
N GLU A 26 7.80 14.84 -76.26
CA GLU A 26 6.62 14.13 -75.76
C GLU A 26 6.48 12.65 -76.19
N ALA A 27 5.83 11.84 -75.34
CA ALA A 27 4.79 10.82 -75.63
C ALA A 27 5.01 9.34 -75.20
N ALA A 28 4.03 8.89 -74.38
CA ALA A 28 3.27 7.62 -74.41
C ALA A 28 3.54 6.46 -73.42
N ASP A 29 2.42 6.09 -72.76
CA ASP A 29 1.93 4.82 -72.17
C ASP A 29 2.40 4.29 -70.79
N GLY A 30 1.40 4.09 -69.91
CA GLY A 30 1.47 3.73 -68.47
C GLY A 30 1.70 2.24 -68.14
N PRO A 31 1.31 1.71 -66.95
CA PRO A 31 0.55 2.28 -65.83
C PRO A 31 1.32 2.27 -64.48
N SER A 32 1.09 3.24 -63.60
CA SER A 32 1.62 3.21 -62.21
C SER A 32 0.56 3.50 -61.14
N ASP A 33 -0.69 3.06 -61.36
CA ASP A 33 -1.79 3.25 -60.41
C ASP A 33 -1.91 2.18 -59.32
N SER A 34 -0.83 1.46 -59.00
CA SER A 34 -0.82 0.42 -57.95
C SER A 34 0.08 0.71 -56.75
N ALA A 35 0.76 1.86 -56.69
CA ALA A 35 1.64 2.20 -55.57
C ALA A 35 0.96 3.05 -54.47
N GLU A 36 -0.15 3.72 -54.76
CA GLU A 36 -0.70 4.74 -53.84
C GLU A 36 -1.73 4.20 -52.83
N ALA A 37 -2.28 3.00 -53.06
CA ALA A 37 -3.25 2.36 -52.15
C ALA A 37 -2.62 1.69 -50.91
N ALA A 38 -1.29 1.49 -50.86
CA ALA A 38 -0.60 0.82 -49.74
C ALA A 38 -0.06 1.79 -48.66
N ALA A 39 -0.06 3.09 -48.91
CA ALA A 39 0.47 4.13 -48.03
C ALA A 39 -0.32 4.36 -46.71
N PRO A 40 -1.67 4.26 -46.64
CA PRO A 40 -2.40 4.55 -45.40
C PRO A 40 -2.25 3.43 -44.34
N VAL A 41 -2.15 2.16 -44.77
CA VAL A 41 -2.03 1.00 -43.85
C VAL A 41 -0.64 0.94 -43.20
N ARG A 42 0.42 1.27 -43.95
CA ARG A 42 1.80 1.31 -43.42
C ARG A 42 2.00 2.42 -42.39
N ARG A 43 1.45 3.62 -42.60
CA ARG A 43 1.52 4.75 -41.65
C ARG A 43 0.77 4.45 -40.33
N GLY A 44 -0.38 3.78 -40.41
CA GLY A 44 -1.09 3.28 -39.23
C GLY A 44 -0.26 2.28 -38.43
N ARG A 45 0.29 1.26 -39.10
CA ARG A 45 1.10 0.19 -38.44
C ARG A 45 2.37 0.73 -37.79
N THR A 46 3.08 1.67 -38.41
CA THR A 46 4.28 2.30 -37.81
C THR A 46 3.96 3.18 -36.61
N ARG A 47 2.79 3.84 -36.60
CA ARG A 47 2.33 4.67 -35.47
C ARG A 47 1.95 3.80 -34.27
N TRP A 48 1.24 2.69 -34.50
CA TRP A 48 0.90 1.71 -33.46
C TRP A 48 2.13 1.02 -32.88
N VAL A 49 3.12 0.65 -33.70
CA VAL A 49 4.39 0.09 -33.22
C VAL A 49 5.17 1.10 -32.38
N GLY A 50 5.13 2.39 -32.73
CA GLY A 50 5.74 3.47 -31.94
C GLY A 50 5.06 3.70 -30.60
N VAL A 51 3.72 3.68 -30.56
CA VAL A 51 2.94 3.75 -29.31
C VAL A 51 3.21 2.52 -28.45
N LEU A 52 3.16 1.33 -29.05
CA LEU A 52 3.39 0.06 -28.36
C LEU A 52 4.79 0.00 -27.76
N ARG A 53 5.84 0.43 -28.48
CA ARG A 53 7.21 0.53 -27.92
C ARG A 53 7.32 1.50 -26.74
N ARG A 54 6.50 2.56 -26.70
CA ARG A 54 6.51 3.53 -25.60
C ARG A 54 5.84 2.98 -24.33
N ILE A 55 4.73 2.25 -24.50
CA ILE A 55 3.96 1.65 -23.39
C ILE A 55 4.45 0.26 -23.00
N ALA A 56 5.19 -0.44 -23.86
CA ALA A 56 5.60 -1.84 -23.64
C ALA A 56 6.31 -2.03 -22.29
N PRO A 57 7.24 -1.16 -21.86
CA PRO A 57 7.86 -1.34 -20.54
C PRO A 57 6.87 -1.17 -19.39
N ASP A 58 5.91 -0.25 -19.51
CA ASP A 58 4.87 -0.04 -18.50
C ASP A 58 3.95 -1.28 -18.44
N LEU A 59 3.60 -1.87 -19.60
CA LEU A 59 2.86 -3.14 -19.69
C LEU A 59 3.65 -4.32 -19.10
N THR A 60 4.97 -4.34 -19.29
CA THR A 60 5.83 -5.36 -18.65
C THR A 60 5.77 -5.25 -17.14
N VAL A 61 5.81 -4.04 -16.57
CA VAL A 61 5.68 -3.83 -15.12
C VAL A 61 4.31 -4.29 -14.62
N VAL A 62 3.23 -3.91 -15.31
CA VAL A 62 1.86 -4.39 -15.01
C VAL A 62 1.81 -5.92 -15.03
N GLY A 63 2.36 -6.54 -16.08
CA GLY A 63 2.39 -7.99 -16.23
C GLY A 63 3.17 -8.69 -15.12
N ILE A 64 4.34 -8.17 -14.74
CA ILE A 64 5.15 -8.73 -13.65
C ILE A 64 4.42 -8.64 -12.31
N TYR A 65 3.89 -7.47 -11.95
CA TYR A 65 3.18 -7.30 -10.68
C TYR A 65 1.92 -8.16 -10.63
N THR A 66 1.18 -8.25 -11.74
CA THR A 66 -0.02 -9.09 -11.82
C THR A 66 0.34 -10.56 -11.70
N ALA A 67 1.36 -11.04 -12.42
CA ALA A 67 1.81 -12.43 -12.35
C ALA A 67 2.27 -12.81 -10.94
N LEU A 68 3.01 -11.92 -10.27
CA LEU A 68 3.46 -12.16 -8.90
C LEU A 68 2.30 -12.16 -7.90
N ALA A 69 1.37 -11.21 -8.03
CA ALA A 69 0.17 -11.17 -7.21
C ALA A 69 -0.63 -12.46 -7.37
N MET A 70 -0.92 -12.86 -8.62
CA MET A 70 -1.62 -14.12 -8.95
C MET A 70 -0.90 -15.35 -8.40
N TYR A 71 0.43 -15.40 -8.48
CA TYR A 71 1.23 -16.50 -7.95
C TYR A 71 1.10 -16.61 -6.42
N LEU A 72 1.32 -15.50 -5.71
CA LEU A 72 1.25 -15.46 -4.24
C LEU A 72 -0.12 -15.86 -3.72
N THR A 73 -1.16 -15.46 -4.45
CA THR A 73 -2.54 -15.70 -4.04
C THR A 73 -3.12 -16.95 -4.70
N SER A 74 -2.36 -17.72 -5.49
CA SER A 74 -2.82 -18.90 -6.26
C SER A 74 -3.66 -19.90 -5.46
N GLY A 75 -3.30 -20.12 -4.20
CA GLY A 75 -4.05 -20.97 -3.27
C GLY A 75 -5.47 -20.47 -2.98
N LEU A 76 -5.72 -19.17 -3.06
CA LEU A 76 -6.99 -18.51 -2.77
C LEU A 76 -7.96 -18.57 -3.97
N TRP A 77 -7.52 -18.26 -5.20
CA TRP A 77 -8.41 -18.25 -6.38
C TRP A 77 -8.80 -19.63 -6.89
N THR A 78 -8.04 -20.67 -6.50
CA THR A 78 -8.38 -22.04 -6.89
C THR A 78 -9.66 -22.51 -6.23
N ASP A 79 -9.99 -21.97 -5.06
CA ASP A 79 -11.27 -22.23 -4.38
C ASP A 79 -11.62 -21.06 -3.44
N PRO A 80 -12.06 -19.92 -3.99
CA PRO A 80 -12.28 -18.70 -3.22
C PRO A 80 -13.44 -18.80 -2.23
N LYS A 81 -14.31 -19.82 -2.38
CA LYS A 81 -15.50 -20.02 -1.52
C LYS A 81 -15.21 -20.82 -0.26
N HIS A 82 -14.18 -21.68 -0.28
CA HIS A 82 -13.85 -22.56 0.84
C HIS A 82 -12.46 -22.33 1.41
N ARG A 83 -11.65 -21.50 0.75
CA ARG A 83 -10.32 -21.15 1.23
C ARG A 83 -10.30 -19.74 1.76
N VAL A 84 -9.71 -19.64 2.93
CA VAL A 84 -9.48 -18.39 3.65
C VAL A 84 -8.00 -18.38 4.02
N LEU A 85 -7.39 -17.20 4.06
CA LEU A 85 -6.02 -17.05 4.54
C LEU A 85 -6.00 -17.43 6.04
N ALA A 86 -5.05 -18.28 6.42
CA ALA A 86 -5.19 -19.14 7.60
C ALA A 86 -4.64 -18.53 8.91
N PHE A 87 -4.06 -17.33 8.84
CA PHE A 87 -3.48 -16.67 10.01
C PHE A 87 -4.60 -16.22 10.98
N LEU A 88 -4.37 -16.38 12.30
CA LEU A 88 -5.34 -16.11 13.38
C LEU A 88 -6.71 -16.83 13.29
N GLY A 89 -6.76 -18.00 12.64
CA GLY A 89 -7.98 -18.82 12.59
C GLY A 89 -9.04 -18.32 11.60
N GLY A 90 -8.66 -17.41 10.68
CA GLY A 90 -9.49 -16.95 9.57
C GLY A 90 -10.54 -15.89 9.93
N ALA A 91 -10.51 -15.34 11.15
CA ALA A 91 -11.50 -14.35 11.59
C ALA A 91 -11.43 -13.03 10.79
N ASP A 92 -10.24 -12.47 10.59
CA ASP A 92 -10.06 -11.18 9.93
C ASP A 92 -10.39 -11.22 8.42
N PRO A 93 -10.01 -12.27 7.65
CA PRO A 93 -10.50 -12.41 6.28
C PRO A 93 -12.03 -12.56 6.17
N ILE A 94 -12.68 -13.24 7.11
CA ILE A 94 -14.14 -13.35 7.15
C ILE A 94 -14.76 -11.98 7.47
N LEU A 95 -14.17 -11.24 8.41
CA LEU A 95 -14.59 -9.89 8.73
C LEU A 95 -14.43 -8.95 7.51
N ALA A 96 -13.36 -9.11 6.73
CA ALA A 96 -13.17 -8.38 5.49
C ALA A 96 -14.25 -8.70 4.44
N GLN A 97 -14.65 -9.96 4.29
CA GLN A 97 -15.78 -10.36 3.45
C GLN A 97 -17.10 -9.75 3.97
N TRP A 98 -17.29 -9.71 5.28
CA TRP A 98 -18.44 -9.06 5.88
C TRP A 98 -18.48 -7.56 5.55
N TRP A 99 -17.35 -6.85 5.62
CA TRP A 99 -17.27 -5.43 5.23
C TRP A 99 -17.71 -5.19 3.78
N LEU A 100 -17.31 -6.07 2.85
CA LEU A 100 -17.72 -5.99 1.45
C LEU A 100 -19.21 -6.26 1.27
N ALA A 101 -19.75 -7.25 1.97
CA ALA A 101 -21.19 -7.53 1.97
C ALA A 101 -22.00 -6.37 2.56
N HIS A 102 -21.52 -5.77 3.65
CA HIS A 102 -22.11 -4.57 4.26
C HIS A 102 -22.08 -3.39 3.29
N ALA A 103 -20.97 -3.16 2.60
CA ALA A 103 -20.88 -2.13 1.57
C ALA A 103 -21.92 -2.32 0.45
N ALA A 104 -22.17 -3.56 0.03
CA ALA A 104 -23.22 -3.87 -0.93
C ALA A 104 -24.63 -3.60 -0.36
N ARG A 105 -24.87 -3.86 0.92
CA ARG A 105 -26.14 -3.53 1.60
C ARG A 105 -26.35 -2.03 1.78
N ILE A 106 -25.32 -1.25 2.09
CA ILE A 106 -25.40 0.21 2.11
C ILE A 106 -25.93 0.74 0.77
N VAL A 107 -25.45 0.20 -0.36
CA VAL A 107 -25.88 0.63 -1.70
C VAL A 107 -27.30 0.16 -2.05
N THR A 108 -27.68 -1.06 -1.64
CA THR A 108 -28.96 -1.68 -2.05
C THR A 108 -30.13 -1.41 -1.10
N HIS A 109 -29.86 -1.28 0.20
CA HIS A 109 -30.84 -1.14 1.27
C HIS A 109 -30.72 0.20 2.00
N LEU A 110 -29.78 1.07 1.62
CA LEU A 110 -29.52 2.37 2.24
C LEU A 110 -29.24 2.25 3.75
N GLU A 111 -28.56 1.17 4.14
CA GLU A 111 -28.12 0.94 5.51
C GLU A 111 -27.14 2.02 5.99
N ASN A 112 -27.05 2.18 7.31
CA ASN A 112 -26.14 3.14 7.90
C ASN A 112 -24.67 2.69 7.65
N PRO A 113 -23.83 3.54 7.03
CA PRO A 113 -22.43 3.20 6.77
C PRO A 113 -21.55 3.20 8.02
N PHE A 114 -21.99 3.84 9.11
CA PHE A 114 -21.18 4.11 10.30
C PHE A 114 -21.64 3.35 11.54
N PHE A 115 -22.76 2.63 11.50
CA PHE A 115 -23.25 1.84 12.64
C PHE A 115 -24.10 0.67 12.17
N THR A 116 -23.97 -0.48 12.83
CA THR A 116 -24.84 -1.66 12.59
C THR A 116 -25.15 -2.41 13.89
N THR A 117 -26.30 -3.07 13.93
CA THR A 117 -26.68 -4.03 14.99
C THR A 117 -26.49 -5.49 14.58
N ASP A 118 -26.06 -5.75 13.34
CA ASP A 118 -25.84 -7.10 12.81
C ASP A 118 -24.71 -7.84 13.53
N MET A 119 -23.78 -7.08 14.12
CA MET A 119 -22.73 -7.57 15.00
C MET A 119 -23.00 -7.13 16.44
N ASN A 120 -22.66 -7.98 17.39
CA ASN A 120 -22.87 -7.74 18.82
C ASN A 120 -24.32 -7.37 19.19
N HIS A 121 -25.30 -7.97 18.52
CA HIS A 121 -26.71 -7.73 18.82
C HIS A 121 -27.03 -8.03 20.31
N PRO A 122 -27.76 -7.15 21.03
CA PRO A 122 -28.45 -5.94 20.54
C PRO A 122 -27.63 -4.65 20.63
N LEU A 123 -26.39 -4.71 21.12
CA LEU A 123 -25.57 -3.51 21.41
C LEU A 123 -25.06 -2.83 20.13
N GLY A 124 -24.78 -3.61 19.09
CA GLY A 124 -24.24 -3.11 17.83
C GLY A 124 -22.74 -2.79 17.87
N VAL A 125 -22.25 -2.24 16.77
CA VAL A 125 -20.85 -1.84 16.59
C VAL A 125 -20.76 -0.53 15.80
N ASP A 126 -19.81 0.31 16.23
CA ASP A 126 -19.43 1.53 15.51
C ASP A 126 -18.53 1.18 14.32
N LEU A 127 -19.02 1.40 13.11
CA LEU A 127 -18.26 1.09 11.89
C LEU A 127 -17.29 2.20 11.52
N ALA A 128 -17.52 3.44 11.96
CA ALA A 128 -16.55 4.51 11.73
C ALA A 128 -15.29 4.33 12.58
N ALA A 129 -15.42 3.74 13.76
CA ALA A 129 -14.28 3.42 14.62
C ALA A 129 -13.58 2.09 14.30
N ASN A 130 -14.19 1.24 13.47
CA ASN A 130 -13.61 0.00 12.99
C ASN A 130 -12.89 0.21 11.65
N ALA A 131 -12.05 -0.76 11.27
CA ALA A 131 -11.33 -0.75 9.99
C ALA A 131 -12.24 -1.10 8.80
N SER A 132 -13.36 -0.38 8.69
CA SER A 132 -14.40 -0.57 7.70
C SER A 132 -13.89 -0.15 6.32
N PHE A 133 -13.65 -1.12 5.45
CA PHE A 133 -13.00 -0.96 4.14
C PHE A 133 -13.94 -0.36 3.05
N LEU A 134 -14.72 0.66 3.41
CA LEU A 134 -15.84 1.19 2.62
C LEU A 134 -15.39 1.91 1.34
N GLY A 135 -14.23 2.56 1.37
CA GLY A 135 -13.66 3.31 0.24
C GLY A 135 -13.33 2.44 -0.98
N VAL A 136 -13.24 1.12 -0.79
CA VAL A 136 -13.13 0.12 -1.85
C VAL A 136 -14.41 -0.73 -1.96
N GLY A 137 -15.02 -1.08 -0.82
CA GLY A 137 -16.23 -1.89 -0.80
C GLY A 137 -17.42 -1.27 -1.54
N ILE A 138 -17.67 0.04 -1.37
CA ILE A 138 -18.81 0.71 -2.03
C ILE A 138 -18.65 0.72 -3.56
N PRO A 139 -17.50 1.15 -4.14
CA PRO A 139 -17.29 1.04 -5.59
C PRO A 139 -17.40 -0.39 -6.13
N LEU A 140 -17.03 -1.40 -5.33
CA LEU A 140 -17.09 -2.81 -5.72
C LEU A 140 -18.41 -3.50 -5.35
N ALA A 141 -19.41 -2.78 -4.83
CA ALA A 141 -20.72 -3.34 -4.48
C ALA A 141 -21.37 -4.12 -5.64
N PRO A 142 -21.37 -3.66 -6.91
CA PRO A 142 -21.94 -4.45 -8.01
C PRO A 142 -21.24 -5.80 -8.19
N LEU A 143 -19.92 -5.85 -8.00
CA LEU A 143 -19.14 -7.07 -8.09
C LEU A 143 -19.48 -8.03 -6.94
N THR A 144 -19.66 -7.48 -5.73
CA THR A 144 -20.09 -8.25 -4.55
C THR A 144 -21.49 -8.83 -4.73
N LEU A 145 -22.42 -8.08 -5.33
CA LEU A 145 -23.79 -8.56 -5.59
C LEU A 145 -23.83 -9.68 -6.64
N VAL A 146 -22.97 -9.63 -7.66
CA VAL A 146 -22.96 -10.63 -8.75
C VAL A 146 -22.17 -11.88 -8.40
N PHE A 147 -21.00 -11.74 -7.77
CA PHE A 147 -20.06 -12.85 -7.56
C PHE A 147 -19.88 -13.27 -6.10
N GLY A 148 -20.41 -12.50 -5.15
CA GLY A 148 -20.22 -12.71 -3.72
C GLY A 148 -19.06 -11.90 -3.13
N ALA A 149 -19.07 -11.78 -1.79
CA ALA A 149 -18.04 -11.07 -1.04
C ALA A 149 -16.71 -11.82 -1.04
N GLU A 150 -16.73 -13.13 -1.16
CA GLU A 150 -15.54 -13.99 -1.18
C GLU A 150 -14.72 -13.76 -2.46
N VAL A 151 -15.38 -13.77 -3.62
CA VAL A 151 -14.73 -13.50 -4.91
C VAL A 151 -14.26 -12.05 -4.98
N THR A 152 -15.07 -11.11 -4.48
CA THR A 152 -14.69 -9.70 -4.42
C THR A 152 -13.46 -9.51 -3.53
N SER A 153 -13.44 -10.14 -2.35
CA SER A 153 -12.33 -10.11 -1.40
C SER A 153 -11.05 -10.63 -2.02
N CYS A 154 -11.12 -11.73 -2.77
CA CYS A 154 -9.98 -12.21 -3.54
C CYS A 154 -9.49 -11.09 -4.48
N LEU A 155 -10.34 -10.59 -5.38
CA LEU A 155 -9.98 -9.56 -6.36
C LEU A 155 -9.40 -8.29 -5.73
N VAL A 156 -9.91 -7.88 -4.56
CA VAL A 156 -9.36 -6.79 -3.75
C VAL A 156 -7.91 -7.07 -3.36
N ILE A 157 -7.57 -8.27 -2.91
CA ILE A 157 -6.19 -8.61 -2.52
C ILE A 157 -5.24 -8.51 -3.72
N ILE A 158 -5.60 -9.03 -4.89
CA ILE A 158 -4.80 -8.80 -6.12
C ILE A 158 -4.70 -7.30 -6.41
N GLY A 159 -5.84 -6.62 -6.38
CA GLY A 159 -5.93 -5.20 -6.68
C GLY A 159 -4.99 -4.40 -5.79
N ASN A 160 -4.97 -4.69 -4.49
CA ASN A 160 -4.09 -4.06 -3.51
C ASN A 160 -2.61 -4.24 -3.89
N PHE A 161 -2.16 -5.45 -4.21
CA PHE A 161 -0.77 -5.68 -4.62
C PHE A 161 -0.43 -4.96 -5.94
N VAL A 162 -1.27 -5.11 -6.96
CA VAL A 162 -0.98 -4.57 -8.29
C VAL A 162 -1.06 -3.05 -8.29
N LEU A 163 -2.15 -2.47 -7.77
CA LEU A 163 -2.37 -1.02 -7.76
C LEU A 163 -1.36 -0.31 -6.87
N THR A 164 -0.98 -0.88 -5.71
CA THR A 164 0.02 -0.27 -4.83
C THR A 164 1.39 -0.25 -5.51
N GLY A 165 1.82 -1.37 -6.08
CA GLY A 165 3.07 -1.41 -6.85
C GLY A 165 3.08 -0.43 -8.02
N LEU A 166 1.99 -0.36 -8.79
CA LEU A 166 1.86 0.55 -9.93
C LEU A 166 1.83 2.03 -9.52
N ALA A 167 1.18 2.37 -8.40
CA ALA A 167 1.15 3.73 -7.89
C ALA A 167 2.54 4.23 -7.48
N TRP A 168 3.32 3.37 -6.81
CA TRP A 168 4.73 3.66 -6.48
C TRP A 168 5.60 3.73 -7.74
N TYR A 169 5.44 2.78 -8.67
CA TYR A 169 6.13 2.81 -9.96
C TYR A 169 5.86 4.12 -10.72
N TRP A 170 4.61 4.57 -10.74
CA TRP A 170 4.22 5.84 -11.36
C TRP A 170 4.92 7.02 -10.68
N LEU A 171 4.91 7.09 -9.34
CA LEU A 171 5.57 8.14 -8.58
C LEU A 171 7.08 8.21 -8.87
N PHE A 172 7.74 7.05 -8.89
CA PHE A 172 9.18 6.95 -9.13
C PHE A 172 9.56 7.28 -10.58
N SER A 173 8.82 6.74 -11.56
CA SER A 173 9.16 6.91 -12.98
C SER A 173 8.74 8.27 -13.55
N ARG A 174 7.64 8.86 -13.05
CA ARG A 174 7.04 10.07 -13.63
C ARG A 174 7.40 11.33 -12.83
N PRO A 175 6.86 11.62 -11.61
CA PRO A 175 7.31 12.79 -10.84
C PRO A 175 8.80 12.81 -10.47
N LEU A 176 9.39 11.67 -10.12
CA LEU A 176 10.78 11.61 -9.66
C LEU A 176 11.80 11.29 -10.76
N HIS A 177 11.32 11.01 -11.99
CA HIS A 177 12.16 10.75 -13.16
C HIS A 177 13.25 9.69 -12.95
N LEU A 178 13.02 8.72 -12.06
CA LEU A 178 13.94 7.60 -11.88
C LEU A 178 13.93 6.72 -13.12
N ASN A 179 15.03 5.97 -13.32
CA ASN A 179 15.07 4.99 -14.39
C ASN A 179 13.95 3.95 -14.19
N ARG A 180 13.42 3.40 -15.29
CA ARG A 180 12.24 2.50 -15.22
C ARG A 180 12.49 1.23 -14.42
N ALA A 181 13.71 0.69 -14.46
CA ALA A 181 14.06 -0.53 -13.71
C ALA A 181 14.10 -0.26 -12.19
N ALA A 182 14.68 0.86 -11.77
CA ALA A 182 14.72 1.32 -10.39
C ALA A 182 13.32 1.67 -9.88
N ALA A 183 12.50 2.32 -10.71
CA ALA A 183 11.09 2.56 -10.39
C ALA A 183 10.31 1.25 -10.22
N MET A 184 10.56 0.25 -11.08
CA MET A 184 9.94 -1.07 -10.99
C MET A 184 10.39 -1.82 -9.73
N LEU A 185 11.68 -1.80 -9.41
CA LEU A 185 12.21 -2.43 -8.20
C LEU A 185 11.70 -1.73 -6.93
N GLY A 186 11.62 -0.40 -6.95
CA GLY A 186 11.03 0.38 -5.86
C GLY A 186 9.55 0.06 -5.65
N GLY A 187 8.75 0.04 -6.72
CA GLY A 187 7.34 -0.35 -6.64
C GLY A 187 7.14 -1.80 -6.17
N LEU A 188 8.02 -2.72 -6.59
CA LEU A 188 8.01 -4.11 -6.15
C LEU A 188 8.26 -4.20 -4.64
N PHE A 189 9.28 -3.49 -4.15
CA PHE A 189 9.60 -3.44 -2.72
C PHE A 189 8.45 -2.83 -1.90
N CYS A 190 7.84 -1.75 -2.37
CA CYS A 190 6.75 -1.07 -1.66
C CYS A 190 5.44 -1.88 -1.58
N THR A 191 5.29 -3.00 -2.30
CA THR A 191 4.05 -3.79 -2.28
C THR A 191 4.24 -5.27 -1.96
N PHE A 192 5.40 -5.87 -2.28
CA PHE A 192 5.69 -7.28 -2.03
C PHE A 192 6.73 -7.48 -0.92
N ALA A 193 6.96 -6.46 -0.08
CA ALA A 193 7.76 -6.62 1.12
C ALA A 193 7.17 -7.73 2.02
N PRO A 194 8.01 -8.55 2.69
CA PRO A 194 7.54 -9.68 3.49
C PRO A 194 6.44 -9.33 4.50
N VAL A 195 6.57 -8.18 5.19
CA VAL A 195 5.56 -7.71 6.15
C VAL A 195 4.21 -7.47 5.47
N LEU A 196 4.17 -6.83 4.30
CA LEU A 196 2.92 -6.57 3.59
C LEU A 196 2.26 -7.86 3.09
N VAL A 197 3.06 -8.86 2.70
CA VAL A 197 2.54 -10.18 2.32
C VAL A 197 1.95 -10.89 3.53
N LEU A 198 2.57 -10.78 4.71
CA LEU A 198 2.02 -11.36 5.94
C LEU A 198 0.73 -10.66 6.39
N VAL A 199 0.69 -9.34 6.31
CA VAL A 199 -0.53 -8.55 6.61
C VAL A 199 -1.66 -8.92 5.64
N ALA A 200 -1.34 -9.16 4.37
CA ALA A 200 -2.33 -9.68 3.41
C ALA A 200 -2.82 -11.08 3.79
N ASP A 201 -1.93 -11.98 4.22
CA ASP A 201 -2.28 -13.31 4.75
C ASP A 201 -3.10 -13.24 6.04
N ALA A 202 -2.92 -12.19 6.85
CA ALA A 202 -3.77 -11.91 7.99
C ALA A 202 -5.18 -11.43 7.61
N GLY A 203 -5.44 -11.09 6.35
CA GLY A 203 -6.77 -10.59 5.91
C GLY A 203 -6.99 -9.10 6.15
N GLU A 204 -5.96 -8.35 6.55
CA GLU A 204 -6.01 -6.91 6.79
C GLU A 204 -5.96 -6.12 5.47
N GLN A 205 -7.05 -6.21 4.71
CA GLN A 205 -7.17 -5.61 3.38
C GLN A 205 -7.03 -4.08 3.39
N HIS A 206 -7.45 -3.44 4.48
CA HIS A 206 -7.34 -2.00 4.67
C HIS A 206 -5.88 -1.52 4.82
N VAL A 207 -5.01 -2.34 5.41
CA VAL A 207 -3.58 -2.04 5.58
C VAL A 207 -2.82 -2.26 4.26
N THR A 208 -3.17 -3.31 3.52
CA THR A 208 -2.52 -3.63 2.23
C THR A 208 -2.94 -2.72 1.07
N ALA A 209 -4.04 -1.98 1.21
CA ALA A 209 -4.54 -1.01 0.24
C ALA A 209 -3.77 0.33 0.25
N GLY A 210 -2.46 0.28 0.05
CA GLY A 210 -1.57 1.44 0.05
C GLY A 210 -1.55 2.26 -1.25
N PHE A 211 -2.42 1.98 -2.21
CA PHE A 211 -2.33 2.53 -3.57
C PHE A 211 -2.59 4.05 -3.67
N LEU A 212 -3.22 4.69 -2.68
CA LEU A 212 -3.35 6.15 -2.65
C LEU A 212 -2.14 6.85 -2.02
N VAL A 213 -1.34 6.15 -1.20
CA VAL A 213 -0.20 6.73 -0.48
C VAL A 213 0.78 7.45 -1.43
N PRO A 214 1.19 6.89 -2.59
CA PRO A 214 2.09 7.59 -3.51
C PRO A 214 1.51 8.91 -4.03
N PHE A 215 0.20 8.96 -4.25
CA PHE A 215 -0.48 10.17 -4.71
C PHE A 215 -0.63 11.20 -3.61
N ILE A 216 -0.85 10.78 -2.36
CA ILE A 216 -0.85 11.65 -1.17
C ILE A 216 0.54 12.27 -1.00
N VAL A 217 1.59 11.45 -1.00
CA VAL A 217 2.99 11.91 -0.92
C VAL A 217 3.31 12.91 -2.03
N TRP A 218 2.91 12.59 -3.26
CA TRP A 218 3.11 13.47 -4.40
C TRP A 218 2.39 14.81 -4.24
N ARG A 219 1.10 14.79 -3.86
CA ARG A 219 0.31 16.03 -3.67
C ARG A 219 0.83 16.85 -2.51
N PHE A 220 1.23 16.23 -1.41
CA PHE A 220 1.87 16.90 -0.27
C PHE A 220 3.07 17.72 -0.71
N VAL A 221 4.01 17.13 -1.46
CA VAL A 221 5.18 17.86 -1.98
C VAL A 221 4.77 18.89 -3.05
N ARG A 222 3.77 18.57 -3.88
CA ARG A 222 3.32 19.42 -4.98
C ARG A 222 2.65 20.71 -4.50
N VAL A 223 1.98 20.72 -3.35
CA VAL A 223 1.37 21.94 -2.78
C VAL A 223 2.39 23.09 -2.69
N GLY A 224 3.64 22.79 -2.29
CA GLY A 224 4.69 23.80 -2.19
C GLY A 224 5.46 24.10 -3.49
N THR A 225 5.38 23.22 -4.48
CA THR A 225 6.24 23.27 -5.69
C THR A 225 5.47 23.46 -7.01
N GLY A 226 4.18 23.19 -7.03
CA GLY A 226 3.36 23.04 -8.24
C GLY A 226 2.70 24.30 -8.77
N GLY A 227 2.82 25.44 -8.06
CA GLY A 227 2.29 26.74 -8.48
C GLY A 227 0.76 26.89 -8.40
N ARG A 228 0.02 25.84 -8.02
CA ARG A 228 -1.47 25.84 -7.92
C ARG A 228 -1.93 25.36 -6.53
N PRO A 229 -1.60 26.09 -5.46
CA PRO A 229 -1.79 25.63 -4.08
C PRO A 229 -3.23 25.27 -3.73
N VAL A 230 -4.22 26.00 -4.27
CA VAL A 230 -5.65 25.71 -4.05
C VAL A 230 -6.04 24.35 -4.64
N ARG A 231 -5.75 24.13 -5.91
CA ARG A 231 -6.08 22.86 -6.59
C ARG A 231 -5.34 21.68 -5.96
N ASP A 232 -4.05 21.86 -5.65
CA ASP A 232 -3.27 20.81 -5.02
C ASP A 232 -3.76 20.52 -3.60
N GLY A 233 -4.19 21.54 -2.86
CA GLY A 233 -4.85 21.40 -1.55
C GLY A 233 -6.17 20.64 -1.61
N VAL A 234 -7.07 20.99 -2.54
CA VAL A 234 -8.34 20.26 -2.74
C VAL A 234 -8.08 18.79 -3.08
N LEU A 235 -7.18 18.51 -4.01
CA LEU A 235 -6.86 17.14 -4.41
C LEU A 235 -6.19 16.35 -3.27
N LEU A 236 -5.34 16.98 -2.47
CA LEU A 236 -4.77 16.36 -1.27
C LEU A 236 -5.87 16.02 -0.25
N GLY A 237 -6.79 16.95 0.02
CA GLY A 237 -7.92 16.71 0.92
C GLY A 237 -8.81 15.55 0.46
N LEU A 238 -9.15 15.49 -0.83
CA LEU A 238 -9.93 14.38 -1.38
C LEU A 238 -9.23 13.03 -1.30
N LEU A 239 -7.90 12.99 -1.52
CA LEU A 239 -7.12 11.76 -1.35
C LEU A 239 -7.06 11.31 0.12
N ILE A 240 -6.94 12.26 1.06
CA ILE A 240 -6.98 11.99 2.50
C ILE A 240 -8.34 11.39 2.88
N VAL A 241 -9.44 11.99 2.41
CA VAL A 241 -10.80 11.48 2.65
C VAL A 241 -10.93 10.06 2.13
N TRP A 242 -10.54 9.82 0.87
CA TRP A 242 -10.64 8.48 0.30
C TRP A 242 -9.78 7.47 1.07
N GLN A 243 -8.54 7.82 1.42
CA GLN A 243 -7.69 6.93 2.23
C GLN A 243 -8.26 6.70 3.63
N ALA A 244 -8.94 7.66 4.26
CA ALA A 244 -9.60 7.45 5.55
C ALA A 244 -10.70 6.39 5.45
N PHE A 245 -11.52 6.42 4.39
CA PHE A 245 -12.52 5.39 4.10
C PHE A 245 -11.93 4.03 3.67
N ILE A 246 -10.65 3.99 3.29
CA ILE A 246 -9.94 2.73 3.02
C ILE A 246 -9.36 2.17 4.32
N GLY A 247 -8.62 2.98 5.05
CA GLY A 247 -7.97 2.59 6.29
C GLY A 247 -7.24 3.78 6.93
N GLU A 248 -7.73 4.18 8.10
CA GLU A 248 -7.17 5.29 8.87
C GLU A 248 -5.76 4.99 9.39
N GLU A 249 -5.44 3.72 9.64
CA GLU A 249 -4.11 3.31 10.08
C GLU A 249 -3.04 3.71 9.07
N ILE A 250 -3.22 3.35 7.79
CA ILE A 250 -2.28 3.70 6.73
C ILE A 250 -2.23 5.22 6.52
N LEU A 251 -3.37 5.90 6.67
CA LEU A 251 -3.42 7.36 6.62
C LEU A 251 -2.58 7.98 7.74
N LEU A 252 -2.72 7.49 8.98
CA LEU A 252 -2.00 7.96 10.15
C LEU A 252 -0.50 7.71 10.01
N LEU A 253 -0.09 6.49 9.62
CA LEU A 253 1.31 6.15 9.36
C LEU A 253 1.90 7.05 8.27
N THR A 254 1.14 7.30 7.20
CA THR A 254 1.53 8.23 6.13
C THR A 254 1.68 9.66 6.66
N ALA A 255 0.75 10.13 7.50
CA ALA A 255 0.78 11.47 8.08
C ALA A 255 1.99 11.65 9.00
N ILE A 256 2.30 10.67 9.85
CA ILE A 256 3.49 10.68 10.71
C ILE A 256 4.76 10.68 9.84
N ALA A 257 4.80 9.88 8.77
CA ALA A 257 5.94 9.83 7.85
C ALA A 257 6.16 11.18 7.15
N LEU A 258 5.09 11.78 6.65
CA LEU A 258 5.14 13.09 6.00
C LEU A 258 5.48 14.21 6.98
N GLY A 259 5.02 14.12 8.23
CA GLY A 259 5.40 15.04 9.30
C GLY A 259 6.89 14.95 9.62
N ALA A 260 7.41 13.73 9.85
CA ALA A 260 8.83 13.50 10.06
C ALA A 260 9.68 13.96 8.86
N PHE A 261 9.20 13.69 7.64
CA PHE A 261 9.82 14.15 6.41
C PHE A 261 9.87 15.69 6.36
N ALA A 262 8.75 16.36 6.64
CA ALA A 262 8.66 17.81 6.61
C ALA A 262 9.61 18.47 7.64
N VAL A 263 9.68 17.92 8.85
CA VAL A 263 10.63 18.39 9.89
C VAL A 263 12.07 18.19 9.44
N ALA A 264 12.44 16.97 9.06
CA ALA A 264 13.81 16.66 8.65
C ALA A 264 14.24 17.46 7.40
N TYR A 265 13.34 17.66 6.44
CA TYR A 265 13.59 18.46 5.24
C TYR A 265 13.74 19.96 5.58
N THR A 266 12.91 20.49 6.49
CA THR A 266 12.98 21.89 6.93
C THR A 266 14.29 22.19 7.65
N VAL A 267 14.77 21.27 8.48
CA VAL A 267 16.07 21.40 9.17
C VAL A 267 17.22 21.41 8.16
N GLN A 268 17.18 20.55 7.14
CA GLN A 268 18.24 20.44 6.14
C GLN A 268 18.22 21.55 5.09
N ARG A 269 17.04 22.07 4.72
CA ARG A 269 16.83 23.05 3.64
C ARG A 269 15.89 24.20 4.04
N PRO A 270 16.20 24.95 5.11
CA PRO A 270 15.30 25.98 5.63
C PRO A 270 15.02 27.10 4.61
N ARG A 271 16.01 27.47 3.79
CA ARG A 271 15.85 28.51 2.75
C ARG A 271 14.86 28.11 1.66
N GLN A 272 14.85 26.84 1.25
CA GLN A 272 13.92 26.34 0.23
C GLN A 272 12.49 26.28 0.78
N VAL A 273 12.33 25.78 2.02
CA VAL A 273 11.00 25.76 2.68
C VAL A 273 10.45 27.16 2.89
N ARG A 274 11.28 28.13 3.29
CA ARG A 274 10.86 29.54 3.39
C ARG A 274 10.34 30.10 2.08
N ALA A 275 10.95 29.74 0.95
CA ALA A 275 10.47 30.16 -0.37
C ALA A 275 9.12 29.49 -0.73
N MET A 276 8.87 28.26 -0.27
CA MET A 276 7.62 27.53 -0.50
C MET A 276 6.49 27.95 0.45
N LEU A 277 6.81 28.61 1.57
CA LEU A 277 5.88 28.92 2.65
C LEU A 277 4.57 29.59 2.21
N PRO A 278 4.56 30.59 1.30
CA PRO A 278 3.32 31.19 0.83
C PRO A 278 2.39 30.20 0.11
N ALA A 279 2.95 29.22 -0.61
CA ALA A 279 2.15 28.18 -1.27
C ALA A 279 1.64 27.16 -0.25
N LEU A 280 2.47 26.77 0.72
CA LEU A 280 2.08 25.84 1.79
C LEU A 280 0.94 26.38 2.65
N ILE A 281 1.03 27.65 3.08
CA ILE A 281 -0.01 28.32 3.89
C ILE A 281 -1.31 28.49 3.11
N ARG A 282 -1.27 28.60 1.79
CA ARG A 282 -2.50 28.65 0.98
C ARG A 282 -3.09 27.27 0.73
N GLY A 283 -2.26 26.24 0.52
CA GLY A 283 -2.73 24.93 0.08
C GLY A 283 -3.11 23.97 1.21
N TYR A 284 -2.31 23.87 2.27
CA TYR A 284 -2.60 22.90 3.34
C TYR A 284 -3.89 23.21 4.12
N PRO A 285 -4.22 24.46 4.47
CA PRO A 285 -5.51 24.74 5.10
C PRO A 285 -6.70 24.32 4.25
N ILE A 286 -6.59 24.41 2.92
CA ILE A 286 -7.66 23.94 2.01
C ILE A 286 -7.80 22.42 2.09
N ALA A 287 -6.68 21.68 2.10
CA ALA A 287 -6.72 20.23 2.28
C ALA A 287 -7.39 19.85 3.62
N ILE A 288 -7.04 20.57 4.70
CA ILE A 288 -7.61 20.37 6.04
C ILE A 288 -9.11 20.66 6.03
N VAL A 289 -9.55 21.79 5.47
CA VAL A 289 -10.97 22.17 5.42
C VAL A 289 -11.78 21.16 4.61
N VAL A 290 -11.27 20.74 3.44
CA VAL A 290 -11.94 19.73 2.60
C VAL A 290 -12.05 18.40 3.34
N ALA A 291 -10.96 17.93 3.95
CA ALA A 291 -10.96 16.67 4.69
C ALA A 291 -11.87 16.74 5.92
N ALA A 292 -11.78 17.80 6.72
CA ALA A 292 -12.60 18.00 7.91
C ALA A 292 -14.10 18.10 7.56
N ALA A 293 -14.46 18.82 6.49
CA ALA A 293 -15.85 18.94 6.08
C ALA A 293 -16.45 17.59 5.63
N LEU A 294 -15.70 16.82 4.84
CA LEU A 294 -16.17 15.54 4.31
C LEU A 294 -16.10 14.39 5.34
N LEU A 295 -15.17 14.47 6.30
CA LEU A 295 -15.03 13.50 7.38
C LEU A 295 -15.77 13.90 8.66
N ALA A 296 -16.46 15.05 8.69
CA ALA A 296 -17.14 15.52 9.90
C ALA A 296 -18.11 14.49 10.48
N VAL A 297 -18.93 13.88 9.63
CA VAL A 297 -19.91 12.84 10.03
C VAL A 297 -19.24 11.54 10.48
N PRO A 298 -18.36 10.88 9.70
CA PRO A 298 -17.70 9.66 10.16
C PRO A 298 -16.89 9.89 11.44
N LEU A 299 -16.15 10.99 11.55
CA LEU A 299 -15.39 11.30 12.76
C LEU A 299 -16.31 11.56 13.96
N TRP A 300 -17.48 12.18 13.74
CA TRP A 300 -18.45 12.33 14.80
C TRP A 300 -18.97 10.97 15.29
N TYR A 301 -19.27 10.04 14.37
CA TYR A 301 -19.63 8.66 14.75
C TYR A 301 -18.50 7.98 15.53
N GLN A 302 -17.27 8.03 15.02
CA GLN A 302 -16.11 7.38 15.62
C GLN A 302 -15.80 7.84 17.05
N PHE A 303 -15.99 9.13 17.35
CA PHE A 303 -15.62 9.70 18.64
C PHE A 303 -16.78 9.99 19.58
N PHE A 304 -18.00 10.14 19.05
CA PHE A 304 -19.18 10.55 19.83
C PHE A 304 -20.43 9.73 19.50
N GLY A 305 -20.34 8.80 18.55
CA GLY A 305 -21.43 7.93 18.15
C GLY A 305 -21.71 6.80 19.14
N PRO A 306 -22.74 5.99 18.88
CA PRO A 306 -23.04 4.83 19.72
C PRO A 306 -21.90 3.80 19.67
N GLN A 307 -21.54 3.22 20.81
CA GLN A 307 -20.43 2.24 20.92
C GLN A 307 -19.04 2.78 20.52
N HIS A 308 -18.81 4.10 20.58
CA HIS A 308 -17.48 4.69 20.38
C HIS A 308 -16.47 4.23 21.44
N TYR A 309 -15.18 4.32 21.11
CA TYR A 309 -14.10 3.96 22.03
C TYR A 309 -13.65 5.16 22.88
N ASP A 310 -13.65 5.02 24.21
CA ASP A 310 -13.08 6.01 25.15
C ASP A 310 -11.54 5.87 25.35
N GLY A 311 -10.93 4.92 24.64
CA GLY A 311 -9.50 4.60 24.68
C GLY A 311 -9.20 3.24 24.05
N THR A 312 -7.92 2.87 23.96
CA THR A 312 -7.53 1.53 23.50
C THR A 312 -7.66 0.51 24.65
N PRO A 313 -8.50 -0.52 24.52
CA PRO A 313 -8.54 -1.63 25.48
C PRO A 313 -7.35 -2.59 25.29
N ILE A 314 -6.61 -2.42 24.18
CA ILE A 314 -5.51 -3.28 23.77
C ILE A 314 -4.20 -2.67 24.27
N ASP A 315 -3.39 -3.47 24.98
CA ASP A 315 -2.04 -3.09 25.38
C ASP A 315 -1.16 -2.92 24.13
N PRO A 316 -0.60 -1.72 23.85
CA PRO A 316 0.28 -1.50 22.72
C PRO A 316 1.51 -2.42 22.73
N GLN A 317 1.92 -2.91 23.91
CA GLN A 317 2.98 -3.89 24.02
C GLN A 317 2.61 -5.25 23.40
N GLY A 318 1.35 -5.53 23.07
CA GLY A 318 0.99 -6.75 22.34
C GLY A 318 1.47 -6.74 20.88
N PHE A 319 1.66 -5.55 20.29
CA PHE A 319 1.83 -5.33 18.85
C PHE A 319 3.15 -4.59 18.52
N HIS A 320 4.12 -4.63 19.44
CA HIS A 320 5.40 -3.99 19.24
C HIS A 320 6.36 -4.87 18.44
N GLU A 321 7.27 -4.21 17.72
CA GLU A 321 8.40 -4.86 17.09
C GLU A 321 9.51 -5.14 18.11
N THR A 322 10.13 -6.31 18.02
CA THR A 322 11.34 -6.62 18.78
C THR A 322 12.57 -6.18 18.00
N VAL A 323 13.69 -5.87 18.69
CA VAL A 323 14.93 -5.42 18.04
C VAL A 323 15.43 -6.42 16.98
N LEU A 324 15.16 -7.70 17.20
CA LEU A 324 15.54 -8.74 16.24
C LEU A 324 14.72 -8.67 14.95
N ASP A 325 13.50 -8.13 14.97
CA ASP A 325 12.61 -8.08 13.81
C ASP A 325 13.12 -7.10 12.75
N TYR A 326 13.93 -6.13 13.13
CA TYR A 326 14.55 -5.20 12.19
C TYR A 326 15.64 -5.85 11.33
N ALA A 327 16.44 -6.76 11.88
CA ALA A 327 17.59 -7.34 11.17
C ALA A 327 17.48 -8.85 10.93
N GLY A 328 16.45 -9.49 11.48
CA GLY A 328 16.23 -10.93 11.38
C GLY A 328 15.98 -11.40 9.95
N PHE A 329 16.05 -12.70 9.75
CA PHE A 329 15.68 -13.34 8.50
C PHE A 329 14.31 -13.99 8.66
N PRO A 330 13.52 -14.05 7.57
CA PRO A 330 12.22 -14.70 7.64
C PRO A 330 12.42 -16.18 7.99
N ALA A 331 11.49 -16.73 8.78
CA ALA A 331 11.38 -18.15 9.10
C ALA A 331 11.40 -19.00 7.80
N PRO A 332 11.76 -20.30 7.87
CA PRO A 332 12.46 -21.00 6.80
C PRO A 332 11.81 -20.77 5.43
N THR A 333 12.59 -20.18 4.54
CA THR A 333 12.23 -20.01 3.14
C THR A 333 12.75 -21.21 2.35
N PRO A 334 12.28 -21.46 1.12
CA PRO A 334 12.83 -22.54 0.28
C PRO A 334 14.34 -22.46 0.07
N PHE A 335 14.92 -21.26 0.24
CA PHE A 335 16.35 -20.99 0.08
C PHE A 335 17.15 -21.13 1.38
N TRP A 336 16.51 -21.03 2.54
CA TRP A 336 17.18 -20.99 3.85
C TRP A 336 16.50 -21.94 4.84
N SER A 337 17.19 -23.03 5.19
CA SER A 337 16.70 -23.95 6.21
C SER A 337 16.71 -23.28 7.59
N ALA A 338 15.83 -23.73 8.49
CA ALA A 338 15.79 -23.24 9.87
C ALA A 338 17.15 -23.40 10.59
N ALA A 339 17.95 -24.41 10.19
CA ALA A 339 19.31 -24.61 10.69
C ALA A 339 20.30 -23.56 10.15
N ALA A 340 20.15 -23.10 8.92
CA ALA A 340 21.00 -22.06 8.32
C ALA A 340 20.74 -20.68 8.93
N VAL A 341 19.48 -20.37 9.26
CA VAL A 341 19.10 -19.08 9.84
C VAL A 341 19.25 -19.05 11.37
N GLY A 342 19.09 -20.21 12.02
CA GLY A 342 19.37 -20.40 13.44
C GLY A 342 18.67 -19.39 14.35
N ARG A 343 19.46 -18.65 15.14
CA ARG A 343 18.94 -17.68 16.13
C ARG A 343 18.43 -16.38 15.52
N LEU A 344 18.67 -16.12 14.23
CA LEU A 344 18.23 -14.93 13.51
C LEU A 344 16.85 -15.10 12.86
N ALA A 345 16.21 -16.27 13.00
CA ALA A 345 14.91 -16.54 12.42
C ALA A 345 13.82 -15.76 13.16
N VAL A 346 13.05 -15.00 12.40
CA VAL A 346 11.93 -14.17 12.85
C VAL A 346 10.71 -14.48 11.98
N ALA A 347 9.50 -14.40 12.55
CA ALA A 347 8.26 -14.64 11.82
C ALA A 347 8.05 -13.62 10.70
N ALA A 348 8.32 -12.34 10.97
CA ALA A 348 8.11 -11.22 10.06
C ALA A 348 9.24 -10.19 10.18
N PRO A 349 10.37 -10.33 9.45
CA PRO A 349 11.40 -9.31 9.49
C PRO A 349 10.94 -8.03 8.78
N MET A 350 11.05 -6.88 9.45
CA MET A 350 10.65 -5.58 8.90
C MET A 350 11.55 -5.11 7.75
N LEU A 351 12.88 -5.12 7.96
CA LEU A 351 13.86 -4.70 6.95
C LEU A 351 14.65 -5.90 6.43
N GLY A 352 15.06 -6.77 7.35
CA GLY A 352 15.96 -7.88 7.08
C GLY A 352 17.41 -7.44 6.90
N LEU A 353 18.35 -8.31 7.29
CA LEU A 353 19.79 -8.03 7.24
C LEU A 353 20.27 -7.48 5.88
N PRO A 354 19.84 -8.02 4.71
CA PRO A 354 20.31 -7.51 3.43
C PRO A 354 19.97 -6.04 3.21
N LEU A 355 18.76 -5.59 3.57
CA LEU A 355 18.35 -4.21 3.39
C LEU A 355 19.09 -3.28 4.35
N VAL A 356 19.32 -3.72 5.59
CA VAL A 356 20.13 -2.98 6.56
C VAL A 356 21.54 -2.74 6.01
N LEU A 357 22.18 -3.78 5.46
CA LEU A 357 23.52 -3.67 4.87
C LEU A 357 23.55 -2.72 3.67
N VAL A 358 22.52 -2.77 2.80
CA VAL A 358 22.37 -1.84 1.69
C VAL A 358 22.23 -0.40 2.18
N LEU A 359 21.35 -0.15 3.16
CA LEU A 359 21.17 1.19 3.74
C LEU A 359 22.46 1.72 4.36
N LEU A 360 23.21 0.88 5.07
CA LEU A 360 24.51 1.24 5.63
C LEU A 360 25.55 1.53 4.54
N ALA A 361 25.64 0.69 3.50
CA ALA A 361 26.58 0.88 2.40
C ALA A 361 26.32 2.19 1.63
N PHE A 362 25.06 2.56 1.45
CA PHE A 362 24.68 3.81 0.77
C PHE A 362 24.64 5.03 1.71
N SER A 363 24.70 4.83 3.04
CA SER A 363 24.63 5.93 4.00
C SER A 363 25.75 6.95 3.83
N TRP A 364 26.98 6.49 3.62
CA TRP A 364 28.14 7.36 3.46
C TRP A 364 28.20 8.03 2.07
N PRO A 365 28.08 7.31 0.93
CA PRO A 365 28.07 7.92 -0.39
C PRO A 365 26.93 8.92 -0.59
N LEU A 366 25.73 8.62 -0.05
CA LEU A 366 24.54 9.45 -0.22
C LEU A 366 24.30 10.43 0.94
N ARG A 367 25.26 10.61 1.87
CA ARG A 367 25.12 11.52 3.03
C ARG A 367 24.87 12.99 2.66
N ARG A 368 25.19 13.39 1.42
CA ARG A 368 24.92 14.75 0.90
C ARG A 368 23.60 14.84 0.12
N ASN A 369 22.97 13.72 -0.19
CA ASN A 369 21.70 13.68 -0.90
C ASN A 369 20.56 13.86 0.10
N VAL A 370 19.91 15.02 0.04
CA VAL A 370 18.83 15.42 0.96
C VAL A 370 17.66 14.44 0.93
N PHE A 371 17.31 13.88 -0.23
CA PHE A 371 16.23 12.91 -0.31
C PHE A 371 16.57 11.65 0.47
N PHE A 372 17.78 11.12 0.28
CA PHE A 372 18.24 9.94 0.99
C PHE A 372 18.30 10.18 2.51
N THR A 373 18.93 11.27 2.95
CA THR A 373 19.07 11.59 4.39
C THR A 373 17.72 11.87 5.06
N THR A 374 16.79 12.53 4.37
CA THR A 374 15.44 12.79 4.89
C THR A 374 14.64 11.50 4.98
N THR A 375 14.67 10.64 3.97
CA THR A 375 14.00 9.32 4.00
C THR A 375 14.61 8.43 5.08
N LEU A 376 15.94 8.46 5.27
CA LEU A 376 16.60 7.73 6.36
C LEU A 376 16.14 8.23 7.73
N ALA A 377 15.98 9.54 7.91
CA ALA A 377 15.45 10.10 9.14
C ALA A 377 14.00 9.65 9.41
N VAL A 378 13.15 9.63 8.38
CA VAL A 378 11.78 9.11 8.47
C VAL A 378 11.79 7.63 8.87
N LEU A 379 12.64 6.81 8.23
CA LEU A 379 12.80 5.40 8.59
C LEU A 379 13.19 5.24 10.06
N VAL A 380 14.18 5.99 10.54
CA VAL A 380 14.60 5.94 11.95
C VAL A 380 13.45 6.33 12.88
N VAL A 381 12.70 7.39 12.58
CA VAL A 381 11.55 7.80 13.39
C VAL A 381 10.49 6.69 13.44
N MET A 382 10.19 6.07 12.30
CA MET A 382 9.20 4.98 12.25
C MET A 382 9.67 3.73 13.02
N LEU A 383 10.93 3.34 12.88
CA LEU A 383 11.50 2.22 13.64
C LEU A 383 11.54 2.50 15.14
N LEU A 384 11.71 3.76 15.54
CA LEU A 384 11.61 4.13 16.94
C LEU A 384 10.17 4.00 17.41
N LEU A 385 9.20 4.55 16.67
CA LEU A 385 7.78 4.48 17.03
C LEU A 385 7.20 3.06 16.99
N SER A 386 7.79 2.12 16.25
CA SER A 386 7.40 0.70 16.30
C SER A 386 7.91 -0.03 17.55
N LEU A 387 8.86 0.55 18.30
CA LEU A 387 9.24 0.05 19.62
C LEU A 387 8.08 0.32 20.58
N GLY A 388 7.65 -0.68 21.33
CA GLY A 388 6.49 -0.62 22.22
C GLY A 388 6.68 0.28 23.45
N THR A 389 5.97 -0.05 24.53
CA THR A 389 6.19 0.58 25.85
C THR A 389 7.53 0.17 26.47
N ASP A 390 8.07 -0.98 26.08
CA ASP A 390 9.34 -1.55 26.55
C ASP A 390 10.07 -2.20 25.38
N VAL A 391 11.38 -1.98 25.30
CA VAL A 391 12.21 -2.53 24.23
C VAL A 391 12.50 -3.99 24.53
N THR A 392 12.14 -4.87 23.60
CA THR A 392 12.35 -6.31 23.76
C THR A 392 13.37 -6.85 22.78
N LEU A 393 14.00 -7.98 23.14
CA LEU A 393 14.75 -8.85 22.26
C LEU A 393 14.11 -10.24 22.28
N ARG A 394 13.55 -10.68 21.15
CA ARG A 394 12.77 -11.93 21.03
C ARG A 394 11.63 -11.97 22.05
N HIS A 395 10.89 -10.86 22.17
CA HIS A 395 9.83 -10.64 23.15
C HIS A 395 10.26 -10.78 24.62
N ARG A 396 11.57 -10.76 24.92
CA ARG A 396 12.08 -10.62 26.28
C ARG A 396 12.43 -9.17 26.53
N SER A 397 11.87 -8.58 27.59
CA SER A 397 12.18 -7.24 28.04
C SER A 397 13.69 -7.05 28.25
N LEU A 398 14.22 -5.93 27.75
CA LEU A 398 15.57 -5.46 28.06
C LEU A 398 15.61 -4.47 29.24
N GLY A 399 14.43 -4.10 29.79
CA GLY A 399 14.30 -3.09 30.83
C GLY A 399 14.56 -1.66 30.36
N ILE A 400 14.61 -1.44 29.03
CA ILE A 400 14.82 -0.12 28.44
C ILE A 400 13.44 0.44 28.06
N PRO A 401 13.07 1.62 28.57
CA PRO A 401 11.76 2.19 28.29
C PRO A 401 11.62 2.51 26.81
N GLY A 402 10.55 2.03 26.20
CA GLY A 402 10.19 2.37 24.83
C GLY A 402 9.49 3.74 24.75
N PRO A 403 9.29 4.28 23.54
CA PRO A 403 8.70 5.62 23.34
C PRO A 403 7.28 5.73 23.88
N TRP A 404 6.55 4.61 23.97
CA TRP A 404 5.17 4.61 24.45
C TRP A 404 5.02 4.38 25.96
N LEU A 405 6.09 4.35 26.76
CA LEU A 405 5.98 4.05 28.20
C LEU A 405 4.90 4.89 28.91
N ARG A 406 4.76 6.17 28.54
CA ARG A 406 3.78 7.09 29.14
C ARG A 406 2.33 6.78 28.78
N SER A 407 2.04 6.04 27.71
CA SER A 407 0.66 5.64 27.39
C SER A 407 0.16 4.51 28.31
N ARG A 408 1.08 3.79 28.96
CA ARG A 408 0.77 2.68 29.88
C ARG A 408 0.16 3.16 31.20
N SER A 409 0.55 4.34 31.69
CA SER A 409 0.04 4.88 32.96
C SER A 409 -1.42 5.33 32.85
N SER A 410 -1.88 5.78 31.67
CA SER A 410 -3.28 6.14 31.44
C SER A 410 -4.23 4.95 31.35
N ALA A 411 -3.78 3.81 30.82
CA ALA A 411 -4.60 2.59 30.70
C ALA A 411 -4.81 1.92 32.06
N THR A 412 -3.75 1.82 32.87
CA THR A 412 -3.80 1.19 34.21
C THR A 412 -4.51 2.06 35.25
N ALA A 413 -4.49 3.38 35.12
CA ALA A 413 -5.22 4.28 36.01
C ALA A 413 -6.75 4.21 35.83
N ARG A 414 -7.25 3.89 34.62
CA ARG A 414 -8.71 3.73 34.38
C ARG A 414 -9.22 2.31 34.64
N SER A 415 -8.39 1.29 34.50
CA SER A 415 -8.78 -0.09 34.83
C SER A 415 -8.77 -0.40 36.34
N GLY A 416 -8.28 0.51 37.19
CA GLY A 416 -8.16 0.34 38.64
C GLY A 416 -9.47 0.41 39.44
N GLY A 417 -10.61 0.67 38.80
CA GLY A 417 -11.93 0.74 39.44
C GLY A 417 -12.74 -0.57 39.44
N GLY A 418 -12.31 -1.60 38.72
CA GLY A 418 -13.00 -2.90 38.63
C GLY A 418 -12.27 -3.98 39.42
N GLY A 419 -12.93 -4.53 40.44
CA GLY A 419 -12.36 -5.48 41.38
C GLY A 419 -11.68 -6.71 40.76
N ARG A 420 -10.64 -7.17 41.46
CA ARG A 420 -9.87 -8.39 41.22
C ARG A 420 -10.80 -9.60 41.01
N ALA A 421 -10.77 -10.18 39.81
CA ALA A 421 -11.11 -11.58 39.58
C ALA A 421 -10.07 -12.19 38.61
N SER A 422 -8.89 -12.50 39.13
CA SER A 422 -7.87 -13.28 38.45
C SER A 422 -8.31 -14.74 38.38
N ALA A 423 -9.01 -15.14 37.32
CA ALA A 423 -9.22 -16.54 36.98
C ALA A 423 -7.95 -17.07 36.29
N SER A 424 -7.15 -17.81 37.05
CA SER A 424 -5.96 -18.50 36.57
C SER A 424 -6.36 -19.72 35.72
N PHE A 425 -6.29 -19.61 34.39
CA PHE A 425 -6.44 -20.77 33.52
C PHE A 425 -5.13 -21.58 33.50
N ARG A 426 -4.95 -22.45 34.50
CA ARG A 426 -3.90 -23.47 34.50
C ARG A 426 -4.19 -24.51 33.43
N ARG A 427 -3.34 -24.59 32.40
CA ARG A 427 -3.26 -25.76 31.50
C ARG A 427 -2.98 -27.02 32.33
N PRO A 428 -3.73 -28.12 32.20
CA PRO A 428 -3.37 -29.38 32.83
C PRO A 428 -2.17 -30.00 32.11
N ARG A 429 -1.08 -30.22 32.84
CA ARG A 429 -0.03 -31.18 32.49
C ARG A 429 -0.57 -32.58 32.74
N SER A 430 -0.72 -33.41 31.71
CA SER A 430 -0.95 -34.85 31.88
C SER A 430 0.24 -35.64 31.36
N SER A 431 1.18 -35.93 32.24
CA SER A 431 2.00 -37.14 32.17
C SER A 431 2.30 -37.62 33.59
N ARG A 432 1.52 -38.60 34.04
CA ARG A 432 1.96 -39.62 35.00
C ARG A 432 1.00 -40.81 34.95
N ARG A 433 1.59 -41.95 34.59
CA ARG A 433 0.99 -43.28 34.69
C ARG A 433 0.49 -43.52 36.12
N CYS A 434 -0.70 -44.09 36.25
CA CYS A 434 -1.00 -45.04 37.32
C CYS A 434 -1.91 -46.14 36.79
N SER A 435 -1.39 -47.34 36.91
CA SER A 435 -1.97 -48.65 36.70
C SER A 435 -3.13 -48.91 37.68
N ARG A 436 -4.30 -49.30 37.15
CA ARG A 436 -5.14 -50.44 37.62
C ARG A 436 -6.50 -50.42 36.92
N CYS A 437 -6.93 -51.63 36.54
CA CYS A 437 -8.24 -52.11 36.10
C CYS A 437 -8.39 -52.44 34.61
N SER A 438 -8.50 -53.76 34.39
CA SER A 438 -8.70 -54.51 33.15
C SER A 438 -10.09 -54.31 32.50
N PRO A 439 -10.28 -54.75 31.24
CA PRO A 439 -11.39 -54.35 30.37
C PRO A 439 -12.56 -55.33 30.41
N SER A 440 -13.79 -54.82 30.25
CA SER A 440 -14.91 -55.66 29.79
C SER A 440 -15.96 -54.80 29.05
N SER A 441 -16.60 -55.44 28.07
CA SER A 441 -17.77 -55.01 27.27
C SER A 441 -17.55 -54.08 26.07
N THR A 442 -17.20 -54.73 24.96
CA THR A 442 -17.87 -54.67 23.64
C THR A 442 -19.07 -53.72 23.47
N HIS A 443 -18.96 -52.79 22.51
CA HIS A 443 -20.02 -52.53 21.53
C HIS A 443 -19.43 -52.02 20.21
N ARG A 444 -19.69 -52.78 19.14
CA ARG A 444 -19.19 -52.61 17.78
C ARG A 444 -20.36 -52.18 16.89
N TRP A 445 -20.26 -51.04 16.23
CA TRP A 445 -21.23 -50.60 15.20
C TRP A 445 -20.85 -51.19 13.82
N PRO A 446 -21.82 -51.56 12.96
CA PRO A 446 -21.57 -52.36 11.78
C PRO A 446 -21.19 -51.52 10.55
N ARG A 447 -20.19 -51.99 9.79
CA ARG A 447 -19.85 -51.49 8.45
C ARG A 447 -20.67 -52.22 7.39
N SER A 448 -21.24 -51.45 6.48
CA SER A 448 -21.95 -51.89 5.28
C SER A 448 -21.03 -52.61 4.28
N ARG A 449 -21.55 -53.67 3.68
CA ARG A 449 -20.90 -54.49 2.64
C ARG A 449 -21.17 -53.88 1.26
N GLY A 450 -20.12 -53.69 0.46
CA GLY A 450 -20.18 -53.52 -0.99
C GLY A 450 -19.72 -54.79 -1.72
N PRO A 451 -20.17 -55.05 -2.96
CA PRO A 451 -20.10 -56.36 -3.60
C PRO A 451 -18.74 -56.65 -4.26
N ARG A 452 -18.38 -57.95 -4.30
CA ARG A 452 -17.24 -58.52 -5.04
C ARG A 452 -17.56 -58.63 -6.54
N PRO A 453 -16.56 -58.54 -7.44
CA PRO A 453 -16.62 -59.17 -8.75
C PRO A 453 -15.86 -60.51 -8.78
N HIS A 454 -16.38 -61.42 -9.60
CA HIS A 454 -15.87 -62.74 -9.96
C HIS A 454 -14.85 -62.67 -11.11
N GLY A 455 -13.92 -63.64 -11.13
CA GLY A 455 -13.23 -64.15 -12.32
C GLY A 455 -12.08 -63.26 -12.82
N SER A 456 -10.88 -63.74 -13.07
CA SER A 456 -10.37 -65.07 -13.43
C SER A 456 -8.91 -65.21 -13.04
#